data_AF-A0A0F9AI76-F1
#
_entry.id   AF-A0A0F9AI76-F1
#
_cell.length_a   1.000
_cell.length_b   1.000
_cell.length_c   1.000
_cell.angle_alpha   90.00
_cell.angle_beta   90.00
_cell.angle_gamma   90.00
#
_symmetry.space_group_name_H-M   'P 1'
#
loop_
_entity.id
_entity.type
_entity.pdbx_description
1 polymer ?
#
loop_
_entity_poly.entity_id
_entity_poly.type
_entity_poly.pdbx_seq_one_letter_code
_entity_poly.pdbx_strand_id
1 'polypeptide(L)' 'MSNATQMWDRRTGVDVVANHLYEEITSLRLLPGAKISEAEIAARFGVSRQPVRDAFSRLENLDLLLIRPQKATEVKR' A
#
# COMPACT_ATOMS: atom_id res chain seq x y z
N MET A 1 -12.06 -1.66 -32.07
CA MET A 1 -10.67 -1.63 -31.58
C MET A 1 -10.39 -0.16 -31.29
N SER A 2 -10.19 0.34 -30.06
CA SER A 2 -9.42 -0.17 -28.94
C SER A 2 -9.90 0.53 -27.65
N ASN A 3 -10.33 -0.24 -26.64
CA ASN A 3 -10.70 0.29 -25.31
C ASN A 3 -9.59 0.08 -24.26
N ALA A 4 -8.40 -0.36 -24.70
CA ALA A 4 -7.26 -0.63 -23.82
C ALA A 4 -6.75 0.65 -23.14
N THR A 5 -6.93 1.81 -23.76
CA THR A 5 -6.50 3.11 -23.26
C THR A 5 -7.44 3.69 -22.18
N GLN A 6 -8.58 3.06 -21.86
CA GLN A 6 -9.45 3.52 -20.77
C GLN A 6 -9.35 2.65 -19.50
N MET A 7 -8.70 1.48 -19.58
CA MET A 7 -8.51 0.58 -18.42
C MET A 7 -7.38 1.01 -17.48
N TRP A 8 -6.36 1.73 -17.97
CA TRP A 8 -5.22 2.19 -17.16
C TRP A 8 -5.50 3.48 -16.37
N ASP A 9 -6.51 4.26 -16.80
CA ASP A 9 -6.99 5.49 -16.14
C ASP A 9 -7.93 5.22 -14.94
N ARG A 10 -8.19 3.94 -14.63
CA ARG A 10 -9.04 3.51 -13.52
C ARG A 10 -8.29 2.99 -12.30
N ARG A 11 -6.95 3.03 -12.30
CA ARG A 11 -6.18 2.62 -11.11
C ARG A 11 -6.51 3.59 -9.99
N THR A 12 -7.24 3.11 -9.00
CA THR A 12 -7.64 3.94 -7.86
C THR A 12 -6.39 4.34 -7.06
N GLY A 13 -6.48 5.41 -6.26
CA GLY A 13 -5.40 5.75 -5.33
C GLY A 13 -4.99 4.58 -4.42
N VAL A 14 -5.92 3.66 -4.15
CA VAL A 14 -5.67 2.40 -3.44
C VAL A 14 -4.75 1.49 -4.25
N ASP A 15 -5.04 1.26 -5.53
CA ASP A 15 -4.25 0.36 -6.39
C ASP A 15 -2.83 0.89 -6.57
N VAL A 16 -2.66 2.21 -6.71
CA VAL A 16 -1.34 2.84 -6.83
C VAL A 16 -0.51 2.62 -5.57
N VAL A 17 -1.07 2.89 -4.39
CA VAL A 17 -0.37 2.71 -3.10
C VAL A 17 -0.07 1.24 -2.85
N ALA A 18 -1.05 0.36 -3.04
CA ALA A 18 -0.89 -1.08 -2.78
C ALA A 18 0.18 -1.71 -3.67
N ASN A 19 0.16 -1.44 -4.98
CA ASN A 19 1.15 -2.00 -5.91
C ASN A 19 2.56 -1.48 -5.60
N HIS A 20 2.72 -0.20 -5.29
CA HIS A 20 4.03 0.35 -4.97
C HIS A 20 4.61 -0.27 -3.69
N LEU A 21 3.82 -0.35 -2.63
CA LEU A 21 4.27 -0.97 -1.37
C LEU A 21 4.53 -2.46 -1.52
N TYR A 22 3.72 -3.18 -2.31
CA TYR A 22 3.98 -4.57 -2.66
C TYR A 22 5.35 -4.73 -3.32
N GLU A 23 5.68 -3.88 -4.28
CA GLU A 23 6.99 -3.88 -4.94
C GLU A 23 8.12 -3.55 -3.95
N GLU A 24 7.95 -2.55 -3.07
CA GLU A 24 8.96 -2.21 -2.06
C GLU A 24 9.22 -3.37 -1.08
N ILE A 25 8.17 -4.07 -0.64
CA ILE A 25 8.29 -5.23 0.28
C ILE A 25 8.96 -6.41 -0.42
N THR A 26 8.46 -6.80 -1.61
CA THR A 26 8.96 -7.98 -2.33
C THR A 26 10.38 -7.80 -2.88
N SER A 27 10.79 -6.57 -3.15
CA SER A 27 12.17 -6.24 -3.53
C SER A 27 13.08 -5.94 -2.34
N LEU A 28 12.58 -6.08 -1.10
CA LEU A 28 13.31 -5.80 0.14
C LEU A 28 13.83 -4.36 0.27
N ARG A 29 13.20 -3.39 -0.42
CA ARG A 29 13.40 -1.97 -0.14
C ARG A 29 12.73 -1.57 1.17
N LEU A 30 11.57 -2.15 1.45
CA LEU A 30 10.91 -2.07 2.74
C LEU A 30 11.12 -3.39 3.48
N LEU A 31 12.03 -3.37 4.45
CA LEU A 31 12.52 -4.60 5.10
C LEU A 31 11.47 -5.24 6.02
N PRO A 32 11.50 -6.57 6.18
CA PRO A 32 10.73 -7.27 7.21
C PRO A 32 10.92 -6.65 8.61
N GLY A 33 9.82 -6.39 9.31
CA GLY A 33 9.81 -5.70 10.60
C GLY A 33 9.92 -4.17 10.53
N ALA A 34 10.07 -3.57 9.34
CA ALA A 34 10.02 -2.12 9.19
C ALA A 34 8.64 -1.59 9.58
N LYS A 35 8.62 -0.47 10.30
CA LYS A 35 7.39 0.22 10.70
C LYS A 35 6.98 1.22 9.62
N ILE A 36 5.69 1.25 9.29
CA ILE A 36 5.12 2.20 8.34
C ILE A 36 3.87 2.87 8.91
N SER A 37 3.60 4.09 8.45
CA SER A 37 2.51 4.94 8.92
C SER A 37 1.55 5.29 7.78
N GLU A 38 0.24 5.17 7.99
CA GLU A 38 -0.77 5.63 7.03
C GLU A 38 -0.55 7.10 6.64
N ALA A 39 -0.19 7.94 7.62
CA ALA A 39 -0.02 9.38 7.40
C ALA A 39 1.23 9.71 6.58
N GLU A 40 2.33 8.99 6.83
CA GLU A 40 3.58 9.15 6.07
C GLU A 40 3.41 8.69 4.62
N ILE A 41 2.79 7.52 4.43
CA ILE A 41 2.49 7.02 3.08
C ILE A 41 1.50 7.95 2.37
N ALA A 42 0.45 8.44 3.05
CA ALA A 42 -0.49 9.39 2.45
C ALA A 42 0.23 10.66 1.96
N ALA A 43 1.15 11.20 2.76
CA ALA A 43 1.96 12.34 2.38
C ALA A 43 2.89 12.05 1.19
N ARG A 44 3.57 10.89 1.18
CA ARG A 44 4.45 10.45 0.08
C ARG A 44 3.73 10.38 -1.27
N PHE A 45 2.47 9.95 -1.27
CA PHE A 45 1.69 9.75 -2.49
C PHE A 45 0.75 10.93 -2.82
N GLY A 46 0.68 11.96 -1.97
CA GLY A 46 -0.21 13.10 -2.17
C GLY A 46 -1.70 12.73 -2.12
N VAL A 47 -2.06 11.72 -1.32
CA VAL A 47 -3.44 11.22 -1.18
C VAL A 47 -3.96 11.41 0.24
N SER A 48 -5.27 11.25 0.44
CA SER A 48 -5.83 11.18 1.79
C SER A 48 -5.46 9.86 2.49
N ARG A 49 -5.73 9.74 3.80
CA ARG A 49 -5.42 8.50 4.53
C ARG A 49 -6.30 7.32 4.17
N GLN A 50 -7.52 7.57 3.68
CA GLN A 50 -8.48 6.51 3.34
C GLN A 50 -7.93 5.51 2.29
N PRO A 51 -7.41 5.95 1.13
CA PRO A 51 -6.86 5.01 0.15
C PRO A 51 -5.63 4.25 0.66
N VAL A 52 -4.85 4.86 1.57
CA VAL A 52 -3.70 4.19 2.20
C VAL A 52 -4.16 3.10 3.17
N ARG A 53 -5.18 3.38 3.98
CA ARG A 53 -5.80 2.37 4.85
C ARG A 53 -6.32 1.18 4.05
N ASP A 54 -7.03 1.44 2.95
CA ASP A 54 -7.54 0.37 2.09
C ASP A 54 -6.40 -0.44 1.45
N ALA A 55 -5.29 0.23 1.06
CA ALA A 55 -4.11 -0.43 0.55
C ALA A 55 -3.41 -1.29 1.63
N PHE A 56 -3.30 -0.77 2.86
CA PHE A 56 -2.74 -1.51 4.00
C PHE A 56 -3.58 -2.75 4.31
N SER A 57 -4.91 -2.63 4.34
CA SER A 57 -5.82 -3.77 4.53
C SER A 57 -5.64 -4.84 3.44
N ARG A 58 -5.42 -4.43 2.19
CA ARG A 58 -5.13 -5.39 1.10
C ARG A 58 -3.80 -6.11 1.32
N LEU A 59 -2.75 -5.41 1.74
CA LEU A 59 -1.44 -6.01 2.00
C LEU A 59 -1.43 -6.89 3.26
N GLU A 60 -2.24 -6.56 4.27
CA GLU A 60 -2.48 -7.44 5.42
C GLU A 60 -3.20 -8.73 4.99
N ASN A 61 -4.22 -8.64 4.12
CA ASN A 61 -4.88 -9.82 3.57
C ASN A 61 -3.97 -10.71 2.71
N LEU A 62 -2.88 -10.15 2.16
CA LEU A 62 -1.83 -10.87 1.45
C LEU A 62 -0.70 -11.35 2.38
N ASP A 63 -0.86 -11.15 3.69
CA ASP A 63 0.11 -11.55 4.72
C ASP A 63 1.46 -10.82 4.63
N LEU A 64 1.49 -9.62 4.04
CA LEU A 64 2.69 -8.80 3.88
C LEU A 64 2.85 -7.74 4.96
N LEU A 65 1.74 -7.29 5.55
CA LEU A 65 1.72 -6.35 6.66
C LEU A 65 1.06 -6.97 7.89
N LEU A 66 1.48 -6.49 9.05
CA LEU A 66 0.87 -6.77 10.33
C LEU A 66 0.33 -5.46 10.91
N ILE A 67 -1.00 -5.29 10.91
CA ILE A 67 -1.66 -4.12 11.47
C ILE A 67 -2.11 -4.44 12.89
N ARG A 68 -1.70 -3.62 13.85
CA ARG A 68 -2.09 -3.76 15.25
C ARG A 68 -2.79 -2.50 15.72
N PRO A 69 -4.08 -2.57 16.12
CA PRO A 69 -4.80 -1.40 16.63
C PRO A 69 -4.01 -0.70 17.73
N GLN A 70 -3.95 0.64 17.66
CA GLN A 70 -3.21 1.50 18.59
C GLN A 70 -1.69 1.23 18.68
N LYS A 71 -1.15 0.42 17.77
CA LYS A 71 0.28 0.11 17.65
C LYS A 71 0.73 0.42 16.21
N ALA A 72 2.01 0.21 15.94
CA ALA A 72 2.56 0.38 14.60
C ALA A 72 2.10 -0.74 13.65
N THR A 73 1.87 -0.36 12.39
CA THR A 73 1.84 -1.29 11.26
C THR A 73 3.28 -1.64 10.90
N GLU A 74 3.56 -2.93 10.71
CA GLU A 74 4.89 -3.45 10.41
C GLU A 74 4.85 -4.36 9.18
N VAL A 75 5.92 -4.38 8.38
CA VAL A 75 6.12 -5.42 7.36
C VAL A 75 6.29 -6.76 8.07
N LYS A 76 5.60 -7.80 7.59
CA LYS A 76 5.67 -9.13 8.19
C LYS A 76 7.10 -9.70 8.12
N ARG A 77 7.50 -10.46 9.14
CA ARG A 77 8.79 -11.17 9.22
C ARG A 77 8.75 -12.50 8.50
#